data_AF-P0CD87-F1
#
_entry.id   AF-P0CD87-F1
#
_cell.length_a   1.000
_cell.length_b   1.000
_cell.length_c   1.000
_cell.angle_alpha   90.00
_cell.angle_beta   90.00
_cell.angle_gamma   90.00
#
_symmetry.space_group_name_H-M   'P 1'
#
loop_
_entity.id
_entity.type
_entity.pdbx_description
1 polymer ?
#
loop_
_entity_poly.entity_id
_entity_poly.type
_entity_poly.pdbx_seq_one_letter_code
_entity_poly.pdbx_strand_id
1 'polypeptide(L)' 'MGAKKNLLAELREKSSEELDEFIRDNKKALFALRAEAALQNKVVKTHQFSLYKKSIARALTIKQEKKDRVHG' A
#
# COMPACT_ATOMS: atom_id res chain seq x y z
N MET A 1 -4.43 1.54 18.26
CA MET A 1 -5.27 1.19 17.09
C MET A 1 -5.59 2.37 16.15
N GLY A 2 -5.23 3.64 16.47
CA GLY A 2 -5.63 4.82 15.68
C GLY A 2 -5.01 4.95 14.28
N ALA A 3 -3.71 4.70 14.12
CA ALA A 3 -3.02 4.93 12.84
C ALA A 3 -3.62 4.18 11.63
N LYS A 4 -4.22 2.99 11.85
CA LYS A 4 -4.84 2.20 10.77
C LYS A 4 -6.18 2.77 10.31
N LYS A 5 -6.96 3.38 11.22
CA LYS A 5 -8.26 4.01 10.88
C LYS A 5 -8.01 5.23 9.99
N ASN A 6 -6.96 5.99 10.30
CA ASN A 6 -6.56 7.16 9.54
C ASN A 6 -6.16 6.81 8.10
N LEU A 7 -5.32 5.77 7.92
CA LEU A 7 -4.89 5.40 6.56
C LEU A 7 -6.05 5.03 5.62
N LEU A 8 -7.07 4.31 6.09
CA LEU A 8 -8.20 3.95 5.21
C LEU A 8 -9.06 5.17 4.84
N ALA A 9 -9.23 6.12 5.76
CA ALA A 9 -9.92 7.37 5.47
C ALA A 9 -9.12 8.19 4.44
N GLU A 10 -7.82 8.37 4.68
CA GLU A 10 -6.90 9.08 3.78
C GLU A 10 -6.89 8.48 2.37
N LEU A 11 -6.84 7.15 2.25
CA LEU A 11 -6.87 6.48 0.94
C LEU A 11 -8.20 6.68 0.21
N ARG A 12 -9.33 6.80 0.92
CA ARG A 12 -10.63 7.06 0.28
C ARG A 12 -10.76 8.49 -0.21
N GLU A 13 -10.09 9.45 0.43
CA GLU A 13 -10.06 10.86 0.02
C GLU A 13 -9.17 11.08 -1.22
N LYS A 14 -8.10 10.31 -1.39
CA LYS A 14 -7.18 10.37 -2.54
C LYS A 14 -7.87 10.16 -3.89
N SER A 15 -7.47 10.89 -4.92
CA SER A 15 -7.89 10.66 -6.31
C SER A 15 -7.44 9.28 -6.83
N SER A 16 -7.99 8.84 -7.97
CA SER A 16 -7.53 7.58 -8.59
C SER A 16 -6.04 7.62 -8.95
N GLU A 17 -5.54 8.78 -9.38
CA GLU A 17 -4.13 8.97 -9.75
C GLU A 17 -3.23 8.93 -8.51
N GLU A 18 -3.65 9.57 -7.41
CA GLU A 18 -2.94 9.52 -6.13
C GLU A 18 -2.93 8.10 -5.53
N LEU A 19 -4.00 7.33 -5.73
CA LEU A 19 -4.02 5.91 -5.35
C LEU A 19 -3.02 5.09 -6.17
N ASP A 20 -2.88 5.38 -7.46
CA ASP A 20 -1.90 4.72 -8.32
C ASP A 20 -0.47 5.06 -7.94
N GLU A 21 -0.20 6.34 -7.63
CA GLU A 21 1.08 6.79 -7.08
C GLU A 21 1.38 6.09 -5.75
N PHE A 22 0.42 6.07 -4.83
CA PHE A 22 0.56 5.38 -3.54
C PHE A 22 0.87 3.89 -3.72
N ILE A 23 0.19 3.19 -4.63
CA ILE A 23 0.47 1.79 -4.94
C ILE A 23 1.89 1.62 -5.50
N ARG A 24 2.29 2.49 -6.43
CA ARG A 24 3.63 2.46 -7.04
C ARG A 24 4.73 2.65 -5.98
N ASP A 25 4.55 3.60 -5.07
CA ASP A 25 5.51 3.86 -4.00
C ASP A 25 5.62 2.69 -3.03
N ASN A 26 4.49 2.10 -2.63
CA ASN A 26 4.51 0.92 -1.78
C ASN A 26 5.15 -0.29 -2.49
N LYS A 27 4.95 -0.45 -3.80
CA LYS A 27 5.65 -1.49 -4.60
C LYS A 27 7.16 -1.25 -4.64
N LYS A 28 7.58 0.01 -4.84
CA LYS A 28 9.00 0.39 -4.80
C LYS A 28 9.63 0.13 -3.45
N ALA A 29 8.94 0.48 -2.36
CA ALA A 29 9.39 0.21 -0.99
C ALA A 29 9.47 -1.31 -0.72
N LEU A 30 8.50 -2.09 -1.18
CA LEU A 30 8.53 -3.55 -1.09
C LEU A 30 9.72 -4.15 -1.86
N PHE A 31 10.01 -3.64 -3.05
CA PHE A 31 11.17 -4.07 -3.82
C PHE A 31 12.49 -3.70 -3.12
N ALA A 32 12.62 -2.47 -2.63
CA ALA A 32 13.79 -2.04 -1.88
C ALA A 32 14.02 -2.92 -0.63
N LEU A 33 12.95 -3.27 0.08
CA LEU A 33 13.02 -4.14 1.24
C LEU A 33 13.43 -5.57 0.87
N ARG A 34 12.98 -6.09 -0.28
CA ARG A 34 13.45 -7.38 -0.82
C ARG A 34 14.94 -7.34 -1.16
N ALA A 35 15.39 -6.26 -1.79
CA ALA A 35 16.79 -6.07 -2.13
C ALA A 35 17.67 -5.95 -0.87
N GLU A 36 17.24 -5.17 0.14
CA GLU A 36 17.92 -5.06 1.44
C GLU A 36 18.04 -6.43 2.12
N ALA A 37 16.95 -7.20 2.15
CA ALA A 37 16.94 -8.54 2.75
C ALA A 37 17.87 -9.52 2.01
N ALA A 38 17.91 -9.47 0.67
CA ALA A 38 18.77 -10.32 -0.13
C ALA A 38 20.26 -9.96 0.02
N LEU A 39 20.59 -8.67 0.10
CA LEU A 39 21.97 -8.19 0.13
C LEU A 39 22.59 -8.26 1.53
N GLN A 40 21.83 -7.97 2.58
CA GLN A 40 22.42 -7.76 3.91
C GLN A 40 22.53 -9.04 4.76
N ASN A 41 21.87 -10.16 4.42
CA ASN A 41 21.73 -11.33 5.31
C ASN A 41 21.31 -10.96 6.76
N LYS A 42 20.72 -9.77 6.95
CA LYS A 42 20.30 -9.24 8.26
C LYS A 42 18.86 -9.58 8.55
N VAL A 43 18.47 -9.38 9.80
CA VAL A 43 17.09 -9.54 10.31
C VAL A 43 16.10 -8.91 9.34
N VAL A 44 15.34 -9.79 8.67
CA VAL A 44 14.29 -9.39 7.74
C VAL A 44 13.24 -8.62 8.52
N LYS A 45 12.96 -7.37 8.12
CA LYS A 45 11.88 -6.55 8.70
C LYS A 45 10.51 -7.10 8.23
N THR A 46 10.17 -8.33 8.62
CA THR A 46 8.97 -9.09 8.19
C THR A 46 7.67 -8.31 8.39
N HIS A 47 7.61 -7.50 9.45
CA HIS A 47 6.49 -6.60 9.69
C HIS A 47 6.29 -5.59 8.55
N GLN A 48 7.38 -5.00 8.03
CA GLN A 48 7.31 -4.03 6.93
C GLN A 48 6.82 -4.66 5.63
N PHE A 49 7.23 -5.89 5.32
CA PHE A 49 6.66 -6.64 4.18
C PHE A 49 5.15 -6.76 4.28
N SER A 50 4.66 -7.12 5.47
CA SER A 50 3.23 -7.27 5.72
C SER A 50 2.50 -5.93 5.65
N LEU A 51 3.10 -4.85 6.15
CA LEU A 51 2.54 -3.50 6.06
C LEU A 51 2.39 -3.07 4.60
N TYR A 52 3.45 -3.10 3.79
CA TYR A 52 3.39 -2.66 2.39
C TYR A 52 2.41 -3.49 1.56
N LYS A 53 2.41 -4.82 1.72
CA LYS A 53 1.43 -5.70 1.04
C LYS A 53 -0.01 -5.34 1.41
N LYS A 54 -0.29 -5.11 2.69
CA LYS A 54 -1.63 -4.72 3.16
C LYS A 54 -2.02 -3.32 2.67
N SER A 55 -1.10 -2.38 2.64
CA SER A 55 -1.34 -1.03 2.10
C SER A 55 -1.70 -1.08 0.61
N ILE A 56 -0.96 -1.87 -0.18
CA ILE A 56 -1.27 -2.08 -1.61
C ILE A 56 -2.65 -2.70 -1.79
N ALA A 57 -2.95 -3.78 -1.05
CA ALA A 57 -4.25 -4.44 -1.13
C ALA A 57 -5.41 -3.49 -0.82
N ARG A 58 -5.27 -2.68 0.24
CA ARG A 58 -6.28 -1.67 0.62
C ARG A 58 -6.47 -0.60 -0.45
N ALA A 59 -5.39 -0.07 -1.00
CA ALA A 59 -5.47 0.93 -2.06
C ALA A 59 -6.13 0.37 -3.33
N LEU A 60 -5.83 -0.88 -3.69
CA LEU A 60 -6.50 -1.59 -4.80
C LEU A 60 -7.99 -1.78 -4.53
N THR A 61 -8.38 -2.19 -3.32
CA THR A 61 -9.80 -2.31 -2.95
C THR A 61 -10.52 -0.98 -3.09
N ILE A 62 -9.96 0.11 -2.58
CA ILE A 62 -10.56 1.44 -2.67
C ILE A 62 -10.66 1.91 -4.12
N LYS A 63 -9.64 1.63 -4.94
CA LYS A 63 -9.67 1.95 -6.37
C LYS A 63 -10.81 1.20 -7.08
N GLN A 64 -11.02 -0.08 -6.73
CA GLN A 64 -12.12 -0.87 -7.26
C GLN A 64 -13.48 -0.33 -6.78
N GLU A 65 -13.63 -0.02 -5.49
CA GLU A 65 -14.85 0.62 -4.94
C GLU A 65 -15.20 1.91 -5.69
N LYS A 66 -14.19 2.73 -6.03
CA LYS A 66 -14.40 3.96 -6.81
C LYS A 66 -14.83 3.68 -8.24
N LYS A 67 -14.24 2.68 -8.89
CA LYS A 67 -14.64 2.27 -10.24
C LYS A 67 -16.08 1.76 -10.26
N ASP A 68 -16.45 0.92 -9.29
CA ASP A 68 -17.79 0.34 -9.22
C ASP A 68 -18.86 1.41 -8.95
N ARG A 69 -18.55 2.44 -8.15
CA ARG A 69 -19.45 3.60 -7.94
C ARG A 69 -19.66 4.49 -9.16
N VAL A 70 -18.73 4.51 -10.11
CA VAL A 70 -18.88 5.29 -11.35
C VAL A 70 -19.77 4.55 -12.36
N HIS A 71 -19.87 3.23 -12.24
CA HIS A 71 -20.65 2.39 -13.16
C HIS A 71 -22.03 1.98 -12.64
N GLY A 72 -22.38 2.29 -11.39
CA GLY A 72 -23.70 2.05 -10.80
C GLY A 72 -24.51 3.34 -10.70
#